data_AF-Q8DMC1-F1
#
_entry.id   AF-Q8DMC1-F1
#
_cell.length_a   1.000
_cell.length_b   1.000
_cell.length_c   1.000
_cell.angle_alpha   90.00
_cell.angle_beta   90.00
_cell.angle_gamma   90.00
#
_symmetry.space_group_name_H-M   'P 1'
#
loop_
_entity.id
_entity.type
_entity.pdbx_description
1 polymer ?
#
loop_
_entity_poly.entity_id
_entity_poly.type
_entity_poly.pdbx_seq_one_letter_code
_entity_poly.pdbx_strand_id
1 'polypeptide(L)'
;MRTFPWLSLALTPPLLGLSFCLQRHPHCRYWGEMLYGFSWCWGAGSLYWGWLRWEPLWHLPIEALPIPLMLWHLRRRQQLVGVFFFGGSFLGTAITDAYFYLIDVIPHWRAIMYLEGDVISVQEMLTQAIAQAQTFSGQVWGVLLSLTLLLIGLLPLFESQIRRGYPAVLPVWGFMGAVLSTLVVDGFFGLTIGLISMG
;
A
#
# COMPACT_ATOMS: atom_id res chain seq x y z
N MET A 1 -3.05 -14.83 -2.24
CA MET A 1 -1.62 -14.84 -1.85
C MET A 1 -1.31 -15.99 -0.90
N ARG A 2 -1.95 -16.11 0.27
CA ARG A 2 -1.70 -17.20 1.23
C ARG A 2 -1.85 -18.64 0.69
N THR A 3 -2.98 -18.94 0.02
CA THR A 3 -3.30 -20.32 -0.39
C THR A 3 -2.60 -20.73 -1.69
N PHE A 4 -2.41 -19.79 -2.60
CA PHE A 4 -1.75 -20.01 -3.89
C PHE A 4 -0.76 -18.85 -4.17
N PRO A 5 0.38 -18.79 -3.47
CA PRO A 5 1.33 -17.69 -3.58
C PRO A 5 1.93 -17.61 -4.98
N TRP A 6 2.25 -18.77 -5.57
CA TRP A 6 2.72 -18.89 -6.95
C TRP A 6 1.74 -18.29 -7.96
N LEU A 7 0.43 -18.53 -7.80
CA LEU A 7 -0.58 -17.98 -8.70
C LEU A 7 -0.66 -16.45 -8.58
N SER A 8 -0.62 -15.92 -7.35
CA SER A 8 -0.64 -14.47 -7.14
C SER A 8 0.59 -13.81 -7.79
N LEU A 9 1.79 -14.39 -7.59
CA LEU A 9 3.00 -13.87 -8.22
C LEU A 9 2.96 -14.01 -9.75
N ALA A 10 2.47 -15.14 -10.27
CA ALA A 10 2.36 -15.43 -11.70
C ALA A 10 1.34 -14.54 -12.43
N LEU A 11 0.46 -13.82 -11.71
CA LEU A 11 -0.40 -12.79 -12.30
C LEU A 11 0.37 -11.49 -12.63
N THR A 12 1.56 -11.28 -12.06
CA THR A 12 2.35 -10.06 -12.31
C THR A 12 2.74 -9.89 -13.79
N PRO A 13 3.31 -10.90 -14.49
CA PRO A 13 3.64 -10.74 -15.91
C PRO A 13 2.42 -10.52 -16.83
N PRO A 14 1.28 -11.24 -16.67
CA PRO A 14 0.04 -10.91 -17.37
C PRO A 14 -0.45 -9.47 -17.15
N LEU A 15 -0.39 -8.97 -15.90
CA LEU A 15 -0.77 -7.58 -15.59
C LEU A 15 0.15 -6.57 -16.29
N LEU A 16 1.47 -6.82 -16.30
CA LEU A 16 2.44 -6.01 -17.05
C LEU A 16 2.18 -6.09 -18.56
N GLY A 17 1.89 -7.28 -19.09
CA GLY A 17 1.55 -7.47 -20.51
C GLY A 17 0.29 -6.71 -20.91
N LEU A 18 -0.76 -6.76 -20.09
CA LEU A 18 -1.98 -6.00 -20.27
C LEU A 18 -1.73 -4.49 -20.18
N SER A 19 -0.90 -4.06 -19.22
CA SER A 19 -0.46 -2.67 -19.10
C SER A 19 0.18 -2.18 -20.41
N PHE A 20 1.15 -2.91 -20.95
CA PHE A 20 1.77 -2.54 -22.23
C PHE A 20 0.79 -2.58 -23.41
N CYS A 21 -0.17 -3.52 -23.41
CA CYS A 21 -1.22 -3.58 -24.43
C CYS A 21 -2.11 -2.32 -24.41
N LEU A 22 -2.59 -1.91 -23.24
CA LEU A 22 -3.40 -0.70 -23.06
C LEU A 22 -2.64 0.57 -23.48
N GLN A 23 -1.33 0.60 -23.24
CA GLN A 23 -0.48 1.74 -23.62
C GLN A 23 -0.33 1.94 -25.14
N ARG A 24 -0.59 0.92 -25.96
CA ARG A 24 -0.57 1.03 -27.42
C ARG A 24 -1.72 1.88 -27.96
N HIS A 25 -2.81 2.02 -27.20
CA HIS A 25 -3.97 2.81 -27.59
C HIS A 25 -3.95 4.18 -26.90
N PRO A 26 -3.96 5.31 -27.65
CA PRO A 26 -3.88 6.66 -27.05
C PRO A 26 -4.94 6.93 -25.97
N HIS A 27 -6.16 6.42 -26.15
CA HIS A 27 -7.27 6.57 -25.20
C HIS A 27 -7.07 5.80 -23.89
N CYS A 28 -6.32 4.69 -23.92
CA CYS A 28 -6.11 3.83 -22.77
C CYS A 28 -4.73 4.00 -22.14
N ARG A 29 -3.89 4.89 -22.68
CA ARG A 29 -2.49 5.02 -22.29
C ARG A 29 -2.31 5.24 -20.80
N TYR A 30 -3.05 6.17 -20.19
CA TYR A 30 -2.91 6.48 -18.76
C TYR A 30 -3.40 5.33 -17.86
N TRP A 31 -4.42 4.58 -18.28
CA TRP A 31 -4.85 3.36 -17.60
C TRP A 31 -3.78 2.28 -17.66
N GLY A 32 -3.13 2.15 -18.81
CA GLY A 32 -1.98 1.27 -18.97
C GLY A 32 -0.81 1.67 -18.09
N GLU A 33 -0.46 2.96 -18.01
CA GLU A 33 0.57 3.46 -17.09
C GLU A 33 0.17 3.21 -15.62
N MET A 34 -1.08 3.44 -15.22
CA MET A 34 -1.54 3.15 -13.86
C MET A 34 -1.46 1.66 -13.53
N LEU A 35 -1.88 0.80 -14.46
CA LEU A 35 -1.76 -0.66 -14.33
C LEU A 35 -0.29 -1.11 -14.24
N TYR A 36 0.64 -0.40 -14.88
CA TYR A 36 2.08 -0.65 -14.73
C TYR A 36 2.52 -0.45 -13.28
N GLY A 37 2.18 0.70 -12.68
CA GLY A 37 2.46 0.98 -11.28
C GLY A 37 1.84 -0.04 -10.33
N PHE A 38 0.55 -0.35 -10.54
CA PHE A 38 -0.16 -1.37 -9.79
C PHE A 38 0.49 -2.76 -9.89
N SER A 39 0.98 -3.14 -11.07
CA SER A 39 1.64 -4.45 -11.26
C SER A 39 2.87 -4.59 -10.38
N TRP A 40 3.62 -3.51 -10.16
CA TRP A 40 4.77 -3.53 -9.26
C TRP A 40 4.37 -3.63 -7.79
N CYS A 41 3.35 -2.89 -7.35
CA CYS A 41 2.76 -3.06 -6.01
C CYS A 41 2.28 -4.49 -5.81
N TRP A 42 1.53 -5.03 -6.78
CA TRP A 42 1.01 -6.39 -6.76
C TRP A 42 2.13 -7.44 -6.70
N GLY A 43 3.18 -7.28 -7.51
CA GLY A 43 4.31 -8.21 -7.55
C GLY A 43 5.08 -8.23 -6.24
N ALA A 44 5.40 -7.06 -5.69
CA ALA A 44 6.07 -6.95 -4.40
C ALA A 44 5.20 -7.48 -3.25
N GLY A 45 3.92 -7.10 -3.21
CA GLY A 45 2.96 -7.62 -2.24
C GLY A 45 2.78 -9.14 -2.36
N SER A 46 2.71 -9.69 -3.58
CA SER A 46 2.64 -11.14 -3.81
C SER A 46 3.86 -11.86 -3.26
N LEU A 47 5.05 -11.28 -3.44
CA LEU A 47 6.29 -11.85 -2.93
C LEU A 47 6.33 -11.82 -1.40
N TYR A 48 5.99 -10.69 -0.78
CA TYR A 48 5.95 -10.58 0.68
C TYR A 48 4.89 -11.49 1.30
N TRP A 49 3.62 -11.31 0.92
CA TRP A 49 2.50 -12.06 1.49
C TRP A 49 2.51 -13.54 1.13
N GLY A 50 3.20 -13.92 0.05
CA GLY A 50 3.32 -15.31 -0.35
C GLY A 50 4.38 -16.08 0.45
N TRP A 51 5.54 -15.47 0.71
CA TRP A 51 6.69 -16.17 1.27
C TRP A 51 7.33 -15.49 2.48
N LEU A 52 7.34 -14.17 2.58
CA LEU A 52 8.17 -13.44 3.55
C LEU A 52 7.36 -12.82 4.71
N ARG A 53 6.04 -13.06 4.74
CA ARG A 53 5.11 -12.52 5.75
C ARG A 53 5.39 -12.89 7.21
N TRP A 54 6.27 -13.87 7.46
CA TRP A 54 6.63 -14.29 8.82
C TRP A 54 7.39 -13.21 9.61
N GLU A 55 8.05 -12.28 8.92
CA GLU A 55 8.82 -11.22 9.54
C GLU A 55 8.38 -9.86 8.95
N PRO A 56 7.56 -9.10 9.72
CA PRO A 56 6.98 -7.82 9.29
C PRO A 56 7.98 -6.81 8.76
N LEU A 57 9.18 -6.81 9.32
CA LEU A 57 10.20 -5.83 8.95
C LEU A 57 10.72 -6.01 7.51
N TRP A 58 10.44 -7.14 6.85
CA TRP A 58 10.76 -7.31 5.43
C TRP A 58 9.73 -6.68 4.49
N HIS A 59 8.55 -6.30 4.98
CA HIS A 59 7.48 -5.75 4.15
C HIS A 59 7.96 -4.56 3.33
N LEU A 60 8.40 -3.50 4.00
CA LEU A 60 8.88 -2.29 3.36
C LEU A 60 10.12 -2.51 2.44
N PRO A 61 11.16 -3.27 2.83
CA PRO A 61 12.26 -3.63 1.92
C PRO A 61 11.83 -4.33 0.64
N ILE A 62 10.82 -5.22 0.70
CA ILE A 62 10.32 -5.93 -0.48
C ILE A 62 9.51 -5.00 -1.37
N GLU A 63 8.66 -4.15 -0.78
CA GLU A 63 7.95 -3.11 -1.53
C GLU A 63 8.89 -2.08 -2.15
N ALA A 64 10.10 -1.91 -1.61
CA ALA A 64 11.13 -1.03 -2.17
C ALA A 64 11.84 -1.61 -3.41
N LEU A 65 11.69 -2.90 -3.73
CA LEU A 65 12.36 -3.53 -4.88
C LEU A 65 12.12 -2.83 -6.23
N PRO A 66 10.92 -2.29 -6.53
CA PRO A 66 10.67 -1.56 -7.78
C PRO A 66 11.20 -0.12 -7.80
N ILE A 67 11.70 0.43 -6.69
CA ILE A 67 12.19 1.83 -6.62
C ILE A 67 13.28 2.15 -7.66
N PRO A 68 14.30 1.30 -7.92
CA PRO A 68 15.28 1.59 -8.97
C PRO A 68 14.65 1.76 -10.35
N LEU A 69 13.63 0.96 -10.68
CA LEU A 69 12.88 1.07 -11.94
C LEU A 69 12.03 2.35 -11.95
N MET A 70 11.39 2.67 -10.83
CA MET A 70 10.65 3.92 -10.64
C MET A 70 11.54 5.14 -10.93
N LEU A 71 12.73 5.20 -10.33
CA LEU A 71 13.69 6.28 -10.52
C LEU A 71 14.20 6.36 -11.97
N TRP A 72 14.41 5.21 -12.62
CA TRP A 72 14.77 5.16 -14.03
C TRP A 72 13.68 5.77 -14.92
N HIS A 73 12.42 5.39 -14.73
CA HIS A 73 11.28 5.94 -15.47
C HIS A 73 11.06 7.43 -15.20
N LEU A 74 11.24 7.87 -13.95
CA LEU A 74 11.14 9.28 -13.58
C LEU A 74 12.19 10.13 -14.32
N ARG A 75 13.44 9.64 -14.40
CA ARG A 75 14.53 10.29 -15.17
C ARG A 75 14.23 10.33 -16.67
N ARG A 76 13.62 9.27 -17.21
CA ARG A 76 13.24 9.17 -18.63
C ARG A 76 11.92 9.87 -18.97
N ARG A 77 11.20 10.40 -17.97
CA ARG A 77 9.85 10.98 -18.11
C ARG A 77 8.85 10.01 -18.77
N GLN A 78 8.93 8.73 -18.40
CA GLN A 78 8.06 7.65 -18.89
C GLN A 78 7.22 7.08 -17.76
N GLN A 79 6.08 6.47 -18.08
CA GLN A 79 5.21 5.79 -17.10
C GLN A 79 4.84 6.69 -15.91
N LEU A 80 4.71 8.00 -16.12
CA LEU A 80 4.66 8.96 -15.00
C LEU A 80 3.45 8.70 -14.10
N VAL A 81 2.30 8.35 -14.67
CA VAL A 81 1.11 8.01 -13.87
C VAL A 81 1.36 6.78 -12.99
N GLY A 82 1.94 5.73 -13.57
CA GLY A 82 2.26 4.49 -12.85
C GLY A 82 3.32 4.67 -11.78
N VAL A 83 4.38 5.43 -12.08
CA VAL A 83 5.47 5.73 -11.15
C VAL A 83 4.99 6.55 -9.96
N PHE A 84 4.16 7.57 -10.20
CA PHE A 84 3.57 8.37 -9.12
C PHE A 84 2.56 7.57 -8.30
N PHE A 85 1.74 6.74 -8.95
CA PHE A 85 0.85 5.80 -8.26
C PHE A 85 1.64 4.85 -7.34
N PHE A 86 2.67 4.19 -7.86
CA PHE A 86 3.54 3.31 -7.07
C PHE A 86 4.20 4.07 -5.92
N GLY A 87 4.74 5.27 -6.16
CA GLY A 87 5.35 6.09 -5.11
C GLY A 87 4.37 6.49 -4.00
N GLY A 88 3.12 6.80 -4.36
CA GLY A 88 2.06 7.09 -3.38
C GLY A 88 1.69 5.84 -2.57
N SER A 89 1.57 4.69 -3.23
CA SER A 89 1.30 3.40 -2.57
C SER A 89 2.42 3.03 -1.60
N PHE A 90 3.68 3.12 -2.05
CA PHE A 90 4.85 2.82 -1.22
C PHE A 90 4.96 3.75 0.00
N LEU A 91 4.66 5.04 -0.17
CA LEU A 91 4.62 5.99 0.94
C LEU A 91 3.51 5.66 1.94
N GLY A 92 2.33 5.28 1.43
CA GLY A 92 1.22 4.77 2.24
C GLY A 92 1.67 3.60 3.11
N THR A 93 2.22 2.55 2.48
CA THR A 93 2.78 1.39 3.17
C THR A 93 3.82 1.79 4.21
N ALA A 94 4.77 2.66 3.87
CA ALA A 94 5.82 3.09 4.79
C ALA A 94 5.27 3.75 6.06
N ILE A 95 4.22 4.55 5.93
CA ILE A 95 3.57 5.22 7.06
C ILE A 95 2.76 4.22 7.90
N THR A 96 2.03 3.30 7.26
CA THR A 96 1.27 2.25 7.97
C THR A 96 2.20 1.26 8.68
N ASP A 97 3.33 0.87 8.06
CA ASP A 97 4.35 0.04 8.71
C ASP A 97 5.01 0.76 9.90
N ALA A 98 5.28 2.06 9.75
CA ALA A 98 5.79 2.89 10.85
C ALA A 98 4.79 2.93 12.02
N TYR A 99 3.49 3.00 11.75
CA TYR A 99 2.46 2.89 12.78
C TYR A 99 2.58 1.58 13.56
N PHE A 100 2.60 0.43 12.87
CA PHE A 100 2.71 -0.88 13.51
C PHE A 100 3.99 -1.04 14.34
N TYR A 101 5.08 -0.45 13.89
CA TYR A 101 6.33 -0.40 14.65
C TYR A 101 6.18 0.46 15.93
N LEU A 102 5.62 1.68 15.81
CA LEU A 102 5.51 2.63 16.92
C LEU A 102 4.58 2.15 18.04
N ILE A 103 3.56 1.36 17.71
CA ILE A 103 2.63 0.79 18.70
C ILE A 103 3.06 -0.59 19.21
N ASP A 104 4.18 -1.12 18.75
CA ASP A 104 4.73 -2.43 19.15
C ASP A 104 3.78 -3.62 18.86
N VAL A 105 3.14 -3.62 17.68
CA VAL A 105 2.28 -4.74 17.23
C VAL A 105 3.07 -5.84 16.49
N ILE A 106 4.32 -5.58 16.11
CA ILE A 106 5.18 -6.54 15.41
C ILE A 106 5.32 -7.90 16.14
N PRO A 107 5.50 -7.97 17.47
CA PRO A 107 5.55 -9.26 18.17
C PRO A 107 4.25 -10.07 17.99
N HIS A 108 3.10 -9.42 18.05
CA HIS A 108 1.79 -10.05 17.85
C HIS A 108 1.64 -10.59 16.42
N TRP A 109 2.10 -9.83 15.42
CA TRP A 109 2.13 -10.32 14.03
C TRP A 109 2.96 -11.59 13.89
N ARG A 110 4.19 -11.60 14.42
CA ARG A 110 5.05 -12.79 14.38
C ARG A 110 4.34 -13.99 15.02
N ALA A 111 3.72 -13.80 16.18
CA ALA A 111 2.96 -14.84 16.87
C ALA A 111 1.81 -15.38 16.00
N ILE A 112 1.02 -14.51 15.37
CA ILE A 112 -0.07 -14.89 14.45
C ILE A 112 0.44 -15.77 13.31
N MET A 113 1.62 -15.45 12.75
CA MET A 113 2.19 -16.23 11.64
C MET A 113 2.66 -17.61 12.08
N TYR A 114 3.18 -17.77 13.30
CA TYR A 114 3.57 -19.07 13.84
C TYR A 114 2.37 -19.92 14.29
N LEU A 115 1.31 -19.26 14.76
CA LEU A 115 0.11 -19.90 15.30
C LEU A 115 -0.97 -20.12 14.24
N GLU A 116 -0.68 -19.92 12.94
CA GLU A 116 -1.68 -19.92 11.86
C GLU A 116 -2.56 -21.20 11.80
N GLY A 117 -2.08 -22.32 12.34
CA GLY A 117 -2.83 -23.57 12.45
C GLY A 117 -3.83 -23.65 13.61
N ASP A 118 -3.73 -22.76 14.61
CA ASP A 118 -4.61 -22.68 15.77
C ASP A 118 -5.42 -21.38 15.73
N VAL A 119 -6.67 -21.51 15.30
CA VAL A 119 -7.59 -20.38 15.13
C VAL A 119 -7.84 -19.64 16.45
N ILE A 120 -7.88 -20.35 17.58
CA ILE A 120 -8.16 -19.76 18.89
C ILE A 120 -6.99 -18.87 19.30
N SER A 121 -5.76 -19.39 19.22
CA SER A 121 -4.57 -18.61 19.57
C SER A 121 -4.35 -17.42 18.63
N VAL A 122 -4.67 -17.56 17.34
CA VAL A 122 -4.63 -16.42 16.40
C VAL A 122 -5.62 -15.33 16.79
N GLN A 123 -6.84 -15.70 17.17
CA GLN A 123 -7.86 -14.73 17.60
C GLN A 123 -7.44 -14.01 18.90
N GLU A 124 -6.82 -14.70 19.83
CA GLU A 124 -6.27 -14.10 21.05
C GLU A 124 -5.17 -13.07 20.73
N MET A 125 -4.20 -13.44 19.88
CA MET A 125 -3.13 -12.52 19.48
C MET A 125 -3.65 -11.30 18.71
N LEU A 126 -4.68 -11.48 17.87
CA LEU A 126 -5.35 -10.37 17.19
C LEU A 126 -6.03 -9.44 18.18
N THR A 127 -6.75 -9.98 19.17
CA THR A 127 -7.40 -9.18 20.22
C THR A 127 -6.36 -8.37 21.01
N GLN A 128 -5.21 -8.96 21.33
CA GLN A 128 -4.13 -8.25 22.03
C GLN A 128 -3.52 -7.14 21.16
N ALA A 129 -3.29 -7.39 19.87
CA ALA A 129 -2.82 -6.37 18.94
C ALA A 129 -3.82 -5.20 18.80
N ILE A 130 -5.13 -5.51 18.78
CA ILE A 130 -6.20 -4.50 18.77
C ILE A 130 -6.16 -3.66 20.04
N ALA A 131 -6.03 -4.29 21.20
CA ALA A 131 -5.93 -3.58 22.48
C ALA A 131 -4.73 -2.62 22.49
N GLN A 132 -3.62 -3.00 21.88
CA GLN A 132 -2.43 -2.16 21.73
C GLN A 132 -2.72 -0.89 20.91
N ALA A 133 -3.46 -1.03 19.80
CA ALA A 133 -3.92 0.11 18.98
C ALA A 133 -4.94 1.01 19.69
N GLN A 134 -5.71 0.46 20.63
CA GLN A 134 -6.70 1.19 21.42
C GLN A 134 -6.10 1.94 22.62
N THR A 135 -4.84 1.72 22.95
CA THR A 135 -4.14 2.52 23.97
C THR A 135 -4.10 4.00 23.57
N PHE A 136 -3.95 4.89 24.56
CA PHE A 136 -3.82 6.33 24.29
C PHE A 136 -2.69 6.63 23.28
N SER A 137 -1.52 6.02 23.44
CA SER A 137 -0.41 6.19 22.50
C SER A 137 -0.73 5.63 21.11
N GLY A 138 -1.44 4.50 21.04
CA GLY A 138 -1.86 3.91 19.77
C GLY A 138 -2.80 4.84 19.00
N GLN A 139 -3.82 5.37 19.67
CA GLN A 139 -4.73 6.34 19.08
C GLN A 139 -4.03 7.64 18.64
N VAL A 140 -3.12 8.17 19.46
CA VAL A 140 -2.36 9.38 19.11
C VAL A 140 -1.53 9.16 17.85
N TRP A 141 -0.75 8.09 17.77
CA TRP A 141 0.03 7.79 16.56
C TRP A 141 -0.86 7.51 15.35
N GLY A 142 -1.97 6.79 15.53
CA GLY A 142 -2.93 6.50 14.48
C GLY A 142 -3.51 7.78 13.87
N VAL A 143 -3.94 8.73 14.72
CA VAL A 143 -4.46 10.03 14.28
C VAL A 143 -3.37 10.85 13.60
N LEU A 144 -2.17 10.97 14.20
CA LEU A 144 -1.08 11.77 13.65
C LEU A 144 -0.63 11.28 12.26
N LEU A 145 -0.46 9.97 12.10
CA LEU A 145 -0.06 9.38 10.82
C LEU A 145 -1.17 9.42 9.78
N SER A 146 -2.43 9.23 10.19
CA SER A 146 -3.59 9.39 9.30
C SER A 146 -3.72 10.83 8.79
N LEU A 147 -3.56 11.83 9.68
CA LEU A 147 -3.54 13.24 9.30
C LEU A 147 -2.35 13.55 8.39
N THR A 148 -1.19 12.94 8.63
CA THR A 148 -0.01 13.11 7.78
C THR A 148 -0.28 12.59 6.36
N LEU A 149 -0.84 11.38 6.21
CA LEU A 149 -1.26 10.84 4.92
C LEU A 149 -2.33 11.70 4.25
N LEU A 150 -3.29 12.22 5.02
CA LEU A 150 -4.36 13.06 4.50
C LEU A 150 -3.81 14.37 3.96
N LEU A 151 -2.92 15.02 4.72
CA LEU A 151 -2.24 16.24 4.28
C LEU A 151 -1.40 15.95 3.04
N ILE A 152 -0.56 14.92 3.03
CA ILE A 152 0.27 14.57 1.85
C ILE A 152 -0.60 14.25 0.63
N GLY A 153 -1.71 13.53 0.82
CA GLY A 153 -2.64 13.18 -0.25
C GLY A 153 -3.45 14.37 -0.78
N LEU A 154 -3.67 15.41 0.02
CA LEU A 154 -4.42 16.61 -0.38
C LEU A 154 -3.53 17.80 -0.76
N LEU A 155 -2.27 17.84 -0.32
CA LEU A 155 -1.31 18.90 -0.61
C LEU A 155 -1.26 19.27 -2.11
N PRO A 156 -1.23 18.29 -3.04
CA PRO A 156 -1.16 18.63 -4.45
C PRO A 156 -2.40 19.38 -4.99
N LEU A 157 -3.56 19.30 -4.31
CA LEU A 157 -4.77 20.06 -4.66
C LEU A 157 -4.57 21.57 -4.56
N PHE A 158 -3.68 22.00 -3.67
CA PHE A 158 -3.41 23.41 -3.40
C PHE A 158 -2.30 23.97 -4.30
N GLU A 159 -1.62 23.12 -5.06
CA GLU A 159 -0.49 23.50 -5.87
C GLU A 159 -0.94 24.08 -7.22
N SER A 160 -0.31 25.18 -7.65
CA SER A 160 -0.69 25.92 -8.87
C SER A 160 -0.55 25.10 -10.16
N GLN A 161 0.15 23.95 -10.13
CA GLN A 161 0.27 23.06 -11.27
C GLN A 161 -1.06 22.42 -11.70
N ILE A 162 -2.04 22.26 -10.80
CA ILE A 162 -3.39 21.82 -11.17
C ILE A 162 -4.09 22.85 -12.07
N ARG A 163 -3.67 24.12 -12.04
CA ARG A 163 -4.18 25.19 -12.92
C ARG A 163 -3.56 25.18 -14.33
N ARG A 164 -2.53 24.36 -14.60
CA ARG A 164 -1.82 24.34 -15.90
C ARG A 164 -2.47 23.47 -16.99
N GLY A 165 -3.63 22.87 -16.71
CA GLY A 165 -4.42 22.10 -17.68
C GLY A 165 -4.07 20.60 -17.77
N TYR A 166 -5.02 19.82 -18.30
CA TYR A 166 -4.92 18.38 -18.55
C TYR A 166 -3.93 18.15 -19.71
N PRO A 167 -2.71 17.58 -19.52
CA PRO A 167 -2.44 16.26 -18.96
C PRO A 167 -1.33 16.20 -17.88
N ALA A 168 -0.77 17.34 -17.45
CA ALA A 168 0.31 17.41 -16.47
C ALA A 168 -0.11 17.00 -15.05
N VAL A 169 -1.42 16.96 -14.80
CA VAL A 169 -2.05 16.69 -13.50
C VAL A 169 -2.27 15.20 -13.24
N LEU A 170 -2.28 14.36 -14.28
CA LEU A 170 -2.60 12.92 -14.18
C LEU A 170 -1.64 12.14 -13.26
N PRO A 171 -0.30 12.35 -13.31
CA PRO A 171 0.61 11.70 -12.37
C PRO A 171 0.33 12.07 -10.92
N VAL A 172 0.02 13.36 -10.68
CA VAL A 172 -0.32 13.86 -9.34
C VAL A 172 -1.59 13.18 -8.83
N TRP A 173 -2.62 13.02 -9.67
CA TRP A 173 -3.84 12.29 -9.30
C TRP A 173 -3.57 10.81 -9.01
N GLY A 174 -2.67 10.17 -9.76
CA GLY A 174 -2.23 8.80 -9.47
C GLY A 174 -1.60 8.68 -8.08
N PHE A 175 -0.72 9.61 -7.72
CA PHE A 175 -0.12 9.68 -6.39
C PHE A 175 -1.16 9.91 -5.29
N MET A 176 -2.00 10.94 -5.44
CA MET A 176 -3.04 11.26 -4.47
C MET A 176 -4.01 10.10 -4.27
N GLY A 177 -4.47 9.49 -5.36
CA GLY A 177 -5.37 8.35 -5.33
C GLY A 177 -4.77 7.18 -4.56
N ALA A 178 -3.49 6.88 -4.76
CA ALA A 178 -2.81 5.81 -4.02
C ALA A 178 -2.72 6.12 -2.51
N VAL A 179 -2.28 7.33 -2.15
CA VAL A 179 -2.16 7.75 -0.73
C VAL A 179 -3.52 7.75 -0.04
N LEU A 180 -4.54 8.37 -0.65
CA LEU A 180 -5.88 8.42 -0.07
C LEU A 180 -6.55 7.04 -0.04
N SER A 181 -6.26 6.17 -1.00
CA SER A 181 -6.77 4.79 -0.96
C SER A 181 -6.21 4.01 0.22
N THR A 182 -4.96 4.28 0.64
CA THR A 182 -4.38 3.69 1.86
C THR A 182 -5.20 4.09 3.09
N LEU A 183 -5.52 5.39 3.24
CA LEU A 183 -6.38 5.86 4.33
C LEU A 183 -7.77 5.22 4.32
N VAL A 184 -8.37 5.06 3.14
CA VAL A 184 -9.69 4.44 3.02
C VAL A 184 -9.62 2.98 3.45
N VAL A 185 -8.64 2.22 2.96
CA VAL A 185 -8.47 0.80 3.29
C VAL A 185 -8.16 0.62 4.78
N ASP A 186 -7.21 1.37 5.32
CA ASP A 186 -6.83 1.31 6.74
C ASP A 186 -7.97 1.79 7.65
N GLY A 187 -8.71 2.82 7.22
CA GLY A 187 -9.90 3.31 7.91
C GLY A 187 -11.02 2.26 7.95
N PHE A 188 -11.27 1.56 6.84
CA PHE A 188 -12.21 0.43 6.82
C PHE A 188 -11.76 -0.68 7.76
N PHE A 189 -10.47 -1.03 7.77
CA PHE A 189 -9.93 -2.03 8.67
C PHE A 189 -10.12 -1.62 10.14
N GLY A 190 -9.77 -0.37 10.49
CA GLY A 190 -9.99 0.17 11.84
C GLY A 190 -11.45 0.19 12.26
N LEU A 191 -12.36 0.58 11.36
CA LEU A 191 -13.81 0.55 11.62
C LEU A 191 -14.33 -0.87 11.85
N THR A 192 -13.90 -1.85 11.03
CA THR A 192 -14.31 -3.25 11.21
C THR A 192 -13.85 -3.80 12.56
N ILE A 193 -12.63 -3.48 12.98
CA ILE A 193 -12.09 -3.86 14.30
C ILE A 193 -12.87 -3.19 15.43
N GLY A 194 -13.17 -1.90 15.30
CA GLY A 194 -13.94 -1.15 16.30
C GLY A 194 -15.34 -1.73 16.51
N LEU A 195 -16.01 -2.14 15.43
CA LEU A 195 -17.34 -2.76 15.49
C LEU A 195 -17.30 -4.14 16.15
N ILE A 196 -16.28 -4.96 15.86
CA ILE A 196 -16.12 -6.29 16.46
C ILE A 196 -15.81 -6.20 17.97
N SER A 197 -15.11 -5.14 18.41
CA SER A 197 -14.76 -4.94 19.82
C SER A 197 -15.94 -4.45 20.69
N MET A 198 -17.04 -3.99 20.07
CA MET A 198 -18.22 -3.45 20.75
C MET A 198 -19.38 -4.45 20.87
N GLY A 199 -19.28 -5.62 20.22
CA GLY A 199 -20.29 -6.70 20.25
C GLY A 199 -19.82 -7.89 21.05
#